data_AF-A0A2E0N033-F1
#
_entry.id   AF-A0A2E0N033-F1
#
_cell.length_a   1.000
_cell.length_b   1.000
_cell.length_c   1.000
_cell.angle_alpha   90.00
_cell.angle_beta   90.00
_cell.angle_gamma   90.00
#
_symmetry.space_group_name_H-M   'P 1'
#
loop_
_entity.id
_entity.type
_entity.pdbx_description
1 polymer ?
#
loop_
_entity_poly.entity_id
_entity_poly.type
_entity_poly.pdbx_seq_one_letter_code
_entity_poly.pdbx_strand_id
1 'polypeptide(L)' 'MVDGLESASSQFKRADNSGAEIALILGEEELNKKKISVKALRNELPQEAFNLTEVIRKLQDI' A
#
# COMPACT_ATOMS: atom_id res chain seq x y z
N MET A 1 -3.09 -24.94 11.59
CA MET A 1 -3.01 -24.12 10.35
C MET A 1 -3.23 -22.69 10.79
N VAL A 2 -2.17 -21.88 10.89
CA VAL A 2 -2.23 -20.45 11.24
C VAL A 2 -1.41 -19.67 10.22
N ASP A 3 -1.96 -19.55 9.01
CA ASP A 3 -1.47 -18.62 7.99
C ASP A 3 -1.74 -17.19 8.48
N GLY A 4 -0.71 -16.40 8.80
CA GLY A 4 -0.94 -14.97 9.06
C GLY A 4 0.08 -14.20 9.90
N LEU A 5 1.13 -14.80 10.45
CA LEU A 5 2.18 -14.08 11.19
C LEU A 5 3.32 -13.58 10.28
N GLU A 6 2.98 -13.12 9.08
CA GLU A 6 3.90 -12.38 8.23
C GLU A 6 3.88 -10.91 8.71
N SER A 7 4.87 -10.52 9.51
CA SER A 7 5.09 -9.12 9.93
C SER A 7 4.96 -8.16 8.76
N ALA A 8 4.52 -6.92 8.99
CA ALA A 8 4.39 -5.88 7.94
C ALA A 8 5.62 -5.82 7.02
N SER A 9 6.82 -6.01 7.58
CA SER A 9 8.09 -6.12 6.88
C SER A 9 8.14 -7.21 5.79
N SER A 10 7.56 -8.40 6.06
CA SER A 10 7.48 -9.51 5.10
C SER A 10 6.51 -9.18 3.97
N GLN A 11 5.38 -8.53 4.28
CA GLN A 11 4.42 -8.07 3.26
C GLN A 11 5.04 -6.99 2.36
N PHE A 12 5.81 -6.06 2.93
CA PHE A 12 6.56 -5.08 2.15
C PHE A 12 7.56 -5.72 1.20
N LYS A 13 8.33 -6.73 1.64
CA LYS A 13 9.26 -7.47 0.77
C LYS A 13 8.53 -8.22 -0.34
N ARG A 14 7.36 -8.79 -0.05
CA ARG A 14 6.54 -9.47 -1.06
C ARG A 14 5.94 -8.48 -2.06
N ALA A 15 5.50 -7.31 -1.60
CA ALA A 15 5.02 -6.24 -2.45
C ALA A 15 6.13 -5.74 -3.38
N ASP A 16 7.34 -5.53 -2.86
CA ASP A 16 8.52 -5.16 -3.65
C ASP A 16 8.85 -6.21 -4.73
N ASN A 17 8.87 -7.48 -4.34
CA ASN A 17 9.09 -8.61 -5.25
C ASN A 17 7.92 -8.89 -6.22
N SER A 18 6.78 -8.22 -6.07
CA SER A 18 5.59 -8.49 -6.91
C SER A 18 5.74 -8.01 -8.35
N GLY A 19 6.73 -7.17 -8.63
CA GLY A 19 6.88 -6.56 -9.94
C GLY A 19 6.12 -5.25 -10.11
N ALA A 20 5.18 -4.93 -9.21
CA ALA A 20 4.29 -3.77 -9.31
C ALA A 20 5.03 -2.42 -9.24
N GLU A 21 4.40 -1.38 -9.78
CA GLU A 21 4.93 -0.01 -9.72
C GLU A 21 4.67 0.66 -8.36
N ILE A 22 3.53 0.32 -7.76
CA ILE A 22 3.02 0.87 -6.50
C ILE A 22 2.48 -0.22 -5.59
N ALA A 23 2.54 0.02 -4.28
CA ALA A 23 1.93 -0.78 -3.23
C ALA A 23 0.85 0.04 -2.51
N LEU A 24 -0.33 -0.55 -2.36
CA LEU A 24 -1.40 -0.03 -1.52
C LEU A 24 -1.30 -0.67 -0.14
N ILE A 25 -1.22 0.16 0.90
CA ILE A 25 -1.04 -0.25 2.29
C ILE A 25 -2.33 0.10 3.02
N LEU A 26 -2.96 -0.95 3.57
CA LEU A 26 -4.19 -0.85 4.34
C LEU A 26 -3.98 -1.51 5.70
N GLY A 27 -3.61 -0.70 6.69
CA GLY A 27 -3.56 -1.11 8.09
C GLY A 27 -4.88 -0.83 8.82
N GLU A 28 -4.94 -1.22 10.10
CA GLU A 28 -6.09 -0.89 10.97
C GLU A 28 -6.30 0.62 11.11
N GLU A 29 -5.22 1.41 11.12
CA GLU A 29 -5.32 2.86 11.23
C GLU A 29 -5.91 3.48 9.96
N GLU A 30 -5.45 3.05 8.79
CA GLU A 30 -5.96 3.41 7.47
C GLU A 30 -7.45 3.07 7.33
N LEU A 31 -7.86 1.88 7.76
CA LEU A 31 -9.26 1.45 7.80
C LEU A 31 -10.10 2.36 8.69
N ASN A 32 -9.63 2.66 9.91
CA ASN A 32 -10.33 3.56 10.83
C ASN A 32 -10.44 4.99 10.27
N LYS A 33 -9.39 5.48 9.59
CA LYS A 33 -9.33 6.82 9.00
C LYS A 33 -9.97 6.90 7.61
N LYS A 34 -10.45 5.78 7.04
CA LYS A 34 -10.89 5.65 5.64
C LYS A 34 -9.86 6.20 4.64
N LYS A 35 -8.59 5.96 4.93
CA LYS A 35 -7.45 6.34 4.10
C LYS A 35 -6.74 5.09 3.62
N ILE A 36 -5.94 5.25 2.58
CA ILE A 36 -5.08 4.23 2.00
C ILE A 36 -3.72 4.87 1.79
N SER A 37 -2.69 4.22 2.32
CA SER A 37 -1.32 4.65 2.14
C SER A 37 -0.78 4.07 0.84
N VAL A 38 -0.38 4.93 -0.09
CA VAL A 38 0.20 4.53 -1.39
C VAL A 38 1.70 4.71 -1.31
N LYS A 39 2.45 3.66 -1.63
CA LYS A 39 3.92 3.67 -1.67
C LYS A 39 4.39 3.30 -3.06
N ALA A 40 5.25 4.11 -3.66
CA ALA A 40 5.91 3.72 -4.91
C ALA A 40 7.00 2.67 -4.60
N LEU A 41 7.00 1.57 -5.36
CA LEU A 41 8.00 0.51 -5.23
C LEU A 41 9.18 0.74 -6.17
N ARG A 42 8.94 1.43 -7.29
CA ARG A 42 9.96 1.69 -8.32
C ARG A 42 10.59 3.07 -8.22
N ASN A 43 9.88 4.01 -7.61
CA ASN A 43 10.33 5.37 -7.42
C ASN A 43 10.61 5.58 -5.93
N GLU A 44 11.67 6.32 -5.58
CA GLU A 44 11.97 6.71 -4.21
C GLU A 44 11.02 7.81 -3.70
N LEU A 45 9.72 7.64 -3.98
CA LEU A 45 8.68 8.54 -3.50
C LEU A 45 8.29 8.13 -2.07
N PRO A 46 8.03 9.11 -1.20
CA PRO A 46 7.53 8.82 0.13
C PRO A 46 6.17 8.14 0.08
N GLN A 47 5.85 7.38 1.12
CA GLN A 47 4.50 6.86 1.32
C GLN A 47 3.55 8.04 1.61
N GLU A 48 2.48 8.12 0.84
CA GLU A 48 1.46 9.17 0.97
C GLU A 48 0.09 8.57 1.27
N ALA A 49 -0.62 9.13 2.24
CA ALA A 49 -1.95 8.66 2.63
C ALA A 49 -3.04 9.47 1.93
N PHE A 50 -3.79 8.81 1.06
CA PHE A 50 -4.90 9.38 0.32
C PHE A 50 -6.22 8.82 0.86
N ASN A 51 -7.32 9.55 0.67
CA ASN A 51 -8.63 8.95 0.90
C ASN A 51 -8.99 8.00 -0.26
N LEU A 52 -10.06 7.20 -0.10
CA LEU A 52 -10.47 6.23 -1.12
C LEU A 52 -10.69 6.88 -2.50
N THR A 53 -11.34 8.03 -2.55
CA THR A 53 -11.63 8.76 -3.80
C THR A 53 -10.35 9.25 -4.48
N GLU A 54 -9.42 9.79 -3.70
CA GLU A 54 -8.13 10.29 -4.19
C GLU A 54 -7.24 9.15 -4.70
N VAL A 55 -7.23 7.99 -4.03
CA VAL A 55 -6.52 6.81 -4.54
C VAL A 55 -7.09 6.37 -5.88
N ILE A 56 -8.42 6.25 -5.99
CA ILE A 56 -9.06 5.85 -7.25
C ILE A 56 -8.64 6.80 -8.38
N ARG A 57 -8.68 8.11 -8.12
CA ARG A 57 -8.27 9.12 -9.10
C ARG A 57 -6.79 8.98 -9.48
N LYS A 58 -5.90 8.77 -8.51
CA LYS A 58 -4.47 8.57 -8.76
C LYS A 58 -4.18 7.32 -9.57
N LEU A 59 -4.92 6.23 -9.33
CA LEU A 59 -4.81 4.98 -10.11
C LEU A 59 -5.37 5.10 -11.53
N GLN A 60 -6.27 6.05 -11.80
CA GLN A 60 -6.77 6.32 -13.16
C GLN A 60 -5.83 7.17 -14.00
N ASP A 61 -4.88 7.86 -13.36
CA ASP A 61 -3.92 8.77 -14.01
C ASP A 61 -2.57 8.07 -14.34
N ILE A 62 -2.38 6.85 -13.82
CA ILE A 62 -1.22 5.97 -14.08
C ILE A 62 -1.54 5.06 -15.26
#